data_AF-A0A2R6MWL3-F1
#
_entry.id   AF-A0A2R6MWL3-F1
#
_cell.length_a   1.000
_cell.length_b   1.000
_cell.length_c   1.000
_cell.angle_alpha   90.00
_cell.angle_beta   90.00
_cell.angle_gamma   90.00
#
_symmetry.space_group_name_H-M   'P 1'
#
loop_
_entity.id
_entity.type
_entity.pdbx_description
1 polymer ?
#
loop_
_entity_poly.entity_id
_entity_poly.type
_entity_poly.pdbx_seq_one_letter_code
_entity_poly.pdbx_strand_id
1 'polypeptide(L)' 'VATYTRAFAEAFNAFYRECRVLEAPDETRAARLAVVLASRNTAANALGVLGIGALESM' A
#
# COMPACT_ATOMS: atom_id res chain seq x y z
N VAL A 1 -16.21 5.13 1.88
CA VAL A 1 -14.76 5.12 1.54
C VAL A 1 -13.88 5.01 2.78
N ALA A 2 -14.11 5.78 3.85
CA ALA A 2 -13.28 5.72 5.07
C ALA A 2 -13.07 4.30 5.67
N THR A 3 -14.14 3.50 5.80
CA THR A 3 -14.03 2.11 6.29
C THR A 3 -13.16 1.24 5.39
N TYR A 4 -13.28 1.41 4.06
CA TYR A 4 -12.43 0.73 3.10
C TYR A 4 -10.97 1.18 3.24
N THR A 5 -10.71 2.49 3.36
CA THR A 5 -9.36 3.03 3.54
C THR A 5 -8.67 2.43 4.77
N ARG A 6 -9.40 2.33 5.90
CA ARG A 6 -8.87 1.70 7.12
C ARG A 6 -8.56 0.22 6.91
N ALA A 7 -9.51 -0.56 6.40
CA ALA A 7 -9.34 -2.00 6.17
C ALA A 7 -8.21 -2.29 5.16
N PHE A 8 -8.10 -1.45 4.13
CA PHE A 8 -7.03 -1.51 3.14
C PHE A 8 -5.66 -1.25 3.79
N ALA A 9 -5.55 -0.21 4.62
CA ALA A 9 -4.31 0.09 5.34
C ALA A 9 -3.89 -1.04 6.29
N GLU A 10 -4.84 -1.69 6.96
CA GLU A 10 -4.59 -2.87 7.80
C GLU A 10 -4.03 -4.04 6.98
N ALA A 11 -4.65 -4.35 5.85
CA ALA A 11 -4.20 -5.42 4.95
C ALA A 11 -2.82 -5.13 4.37
N PHE A 12 -2.55 -3.89 3.94
CA PHE A 12 -1.25 -3.50 3.41
C PHE A 12 -0.16 -3.53 4.49
N ASN A 13 -0.47 -3.11 5.73
CA ASN A 13 0.48 -3.22 6.85
C ASN A 13 0.82 -4.67 7.20
N ALA A 14 -0.15 -5.59 7.12
CA ALA A 14 0.13 -7.02 7.27
C ALA A 14 1.06 -7.52 6.16
N PHE A 15 0.78 -7.19 4.89
CA PHE A 15 1.67 -7.48 3.76
C PHE A 15 3.08 -6.93 3.98
N TYR A 16 3.24 -5.69 4.41
CA TYR A 16 4.55 -5.07 4.60
C TYR A 16 5.39 -5.80 5.67
N ARG A 17 4.75 -6.28 6.75
CA ARG A 17 5.43 -7.05 7.81
C ARG A 17 5.78 -8.47 7.39
N GLU A 18 4.87 -9.14 6.69
CA GLU A 18 4.98 -10.57 6.42
C GLU A 18 5.73 -10.87 5.10
N CYS A 19 5.68 -9.96 4.13
CA CYS A 19 6.26 -10.12 2.80
C CYS A 19 7.43 -9.16 2.58
N ARG A 20 8.60 -9.45 3.19
CA ARG A 20 9.79 -8.59 3.07
C ARG A 20 10.19 -8.37 1.61
N VAL A 21 10.03 -7.14 1.13
CA VAL A 21 10.17 -6.80 -0.30
C VAL A 21 11.63 -6.83 -0.73
N LEU A 22 12.50 -6.16 0.02
CA LEU A 22 13.90 -5.97 -0.34
C LEU A 22 14.73 -7.25 -0.28
N GLU A 23 14.34 -8.19 0.57
CA GLU A 23 15.04 -9.47 0.79
C GLU A 23 14.52 -10.58 -0.14
N ALA A 24 13.53 -10.29 -0.98
CA ALA A 24 12.97 -11.28 -1.89
C ALA A 24 13.88 -11.52 -3.11
N PRO A 25 13.88 -12.74 -3.67
CA PRO A 25 14.48 -13.03 -4.98
C PRO A 25 13.90 -12.12 -6.08
N ASP A 26 14.67 -11.86 -7.13
CA ASP A 26 14.41 -10.79 -8.11
C ASP A 26 12.98 -10.75 -8.68
N GLU A 27 12.44 -11.90 -9.12
CA GLU A 27 11.08 -11.97 -9.67
C GLU A 27 10.02 -11.65 -8.60
N THR A 28 10.17 -12.21 -7.39
CA THR A 28 9.27 -11.97 -6.27
C THR A 28 9.38 -10.53 -5.78
N ARG A 29 10.58 -9.95 -5.76
CA ARG A 29 10.82 -8.55 -5.41
C ARG A 29 10.12 -7.62 -6.38
N ALA A 30 10.23 -7.87 -7.69
CA ALA A 30 9.54 -7.09 -8.71
C ALA A 30 8.00 -7.14 -8.54
N ALA A 31 7.44 -8.33 -8.32
CA ALA A 31 6.01 -8.50 -8.06
C ALA A 31 5.56 -7.77 -6.79
N ARG A 32 6.32 -7.88 -5.69
CA ARG A 32 6.02 -7.18 -4.43
C ARG A 32 6.13 -5.66 -4.58
N LEU A 33 7.09 -5.17 -5.35
CA LEU A 33 7.23 -3.74 -5.64
C LEU A 33 6.01 -3.21 -6.42
N ALA A 34 5.50 -3.99 -7.37
CA ALA A 34 4.27 -3.64 -8.09
C ALA A 34 3.06 -3.53 -7.14
N VAL A 35 2.95 -4.42 -6.16
CA VAL A 35 1.92 -4.34 -5.10
C VAL A 35 2.08 -3.06 -4.26
N VAL A 36 3.30 -2.68 -3.89
CA VAL A 36 3.57 -1.43 -3.15
C VAL A 36 3.13 -0.21 -3.95
N LEU A 37 3.47 -0.15 -5.24
CA LEU A 37 3.09 0.96 -6.11
C LEU A 37 1.57 1.05 -6.31
N ALA A 38 0.91 -0.09 -6.56
CA ALA A 38 -0.55 -0.15 -6.65
C ALA A 38 -1.21 0.29 -5.33
N SER A 39 -0.63 -0.10 -4.20
CA SER A 39 -1.15 0.24 -2.88
C SER A 39 -1.03 1.73 -2.58
N ARG A 40 0.09 2.36 -2.96
CA ARG A 40 0.29 3.82 -2.88
C ARG A 40 -0.79 4.57 -3.66
N ASN A 41 -1.05 4.17 -4.90
CA ASN A 41 -2.08 4.80 -5.74
C ASN A 41 -3.49 4.61 -5.14
N THR A 42 -3.76 3.42 -4.60
CA THR A 42 -5.04 3.11 -3.95
C THR A 42 -5.28 3.99 -2.72
N ALA A 43 -4.28 4.12 -1.85
CA ALA A 43 -4.35 4.98 -0.68
C ALA A 43 -4.52 6.46 -1.07
N ALA A 44 -3.75 6.95 -2.05
CA ALA A 44 -3.85 8.33 -2.52
C ALA A 44 -5.26 8.66 -3.06
N ASN A 45 -5.84 7.77 -3.87
CA ASN A 45 -7.19 7.95 -4.40
C ASN A 45 -8.24 7.93 -3.27
N ALA A 46 -8.13 6.97 -2.34
CA ALA A 46 -9.08 6.85 -1.25
C ALA A 46 -9.04 8.05 -0.29
N LEU A 47 -7.84 8.57 0.02
CA LEU A 47 -7.66 9.79 0.81
C LEU A 47 -8.16 11.03 0.06
N GLY A 48 -7.86 11.14 -1.24
CA GLY A 48 -8.35 12.23 -2.08
C GLY A 48 -9.88 12.30 -2.11
N VAL A 49 -10.58 11.16 -2.21
CA VAL A 49 -12.05 11.12 -2.13
C VAL A 49 -12.58 11.56 -0.75
N LEU A 50 -11.80 11.38 0.32
CA LEU A 50 -12.14 11.85 1.67
C LEU A 50 -11.77 13.32 1.91
N GLY A 51 -11.17 14.00 0.94
CA GLY A 51 -10.66 15.36 1.10
C GLY A 51 -9.40 15.44 1.99
N ILE A 52 -8.70 14.31 2.18
CA ILE A 52 -7.46 14.24 2.94
C ILE A 52 -6.29 14.34 1.96
N GLY A 53 -5.36 15.26 2.23
CA GLY A 53 -4.15 15.45 1.43
C GLY A 53 -3.32 14.17 1.30
N ALA A 54 -2.56 14.05 0.20
CA ALA A 54 -1.74 12.88 -0.06
C ALA A 54 -0.72 12.65 1.06
N LEU A 55 -0.59 11.38 1.49
CA LEU A 55 0.41 10.98 2.47
C LEU A 55 1.79 10.99 1.79
N GLU A 56 2.67 11.92 2.18
CA GLU A 56 4.02 12.03 1.60
C GLU A 56 4.96 10.91 2.07
N SER A 57 4.63 10.26 3.19
CA SER A 57 5.34 9.11 3.75
C SER A 57 4.33 8.17 4.40
N MET A 58 4.41 6.88 4.08
CA MET A 58 3.83 5.77 4.86
C MET A 58 4.91 5.15 5.73
#